data_AF-A0A0G4K824-F1
#
_entry.id   AF-A0A0G4K824-F1
#
_cell.length_a   1.000
_cell.length_b   1.000
_cell.length_c   1.000
_cell.angle_alpha   90.00
_cell.angle_beta   90.00
_cell.angle_gamma   90.00
#
_symmetry.space_group_name_H-M   'P 1'
#
loop_
_entity.id
_entity.type
_entity.pdbx_description
1 polymer ?
#
loop_
_entity_poly.entity_id
_entity_poly.type
_entity_poly.pdbx_seq_one_letter_code
_entity_poly.pdbx_strand_id
1 'polypeptide(L)'
;MEENENSPKIFIRHFFIFYIKVAVIHTLTYIVFGILFSNMFDYSSVYNNDIVSNFMRGFESPLTVIGPFLQPIRAIFIAIALFPLRKVIATKFGWFVLWLIFACIGIIAAPSSAPSSIEGLIYTQLPIEFHLSNLPELLVQTFSFSIILWVVEMLPHSEKEFSSRVFLLKLLFAIIYTMIGIFLTSICGIIIMNFLELDYNNAKLDRGTVSYLSTISILTIIISYSFADKVYKNKLWLLLTIPLILLLYILFPYGYNYLFNTVYNNNMSLIPYSLSAVLMSIIYYVIFVIIYGKLRNINKKSDIIEVDVVEKNDVETTNNNRDNFNVIEIKPEDNTKDDVKYIEINPDDNNK
;
A
#
# COMPACT_ATOMS: atom_id res chain seq x y z
N MET A 1 -19.46 10.00 31.25
CA MET A 1 -18.84 11.18 30.61
C MET A 1 -18.74 10.85 29.13
N GLU A 2 -19.69 11.34 28.32
CA GLU A 2 -19.63 11.18 26.87
C GLU A 2 -18.41 11.94 26.33
N GLU A 3 -17.43 11.21 25.78
CA GLU A 3 -16.38 11.85 24.99
C GLU A 3 -17.07 12.53 23.80
N ASN A 4 -17.06 13.86 23.81
CA ASN A 4 -17.62 14.69 22.77
C ASN A 4 -17.08 14.25 21.40
N GLU A 5 -17.93 13.63 20.56
CA GLU A 5 -17.58 13.07 19.25
C GLU A 5 -16.92 14.09 18.31
N ASN A 6 -17.03 15.39 18.64
CA ASN A 6 -16.44 16.51 17.93
C ASN A 6 -15.08 16.98 18.48
N SER A 7 -14.41 16.20 19.34
CA SER A 7 -13.06 16.52 19.79
C SER A 7 -12.09 16.59 18.61
N PRO A 8 -11.25 17.65 18.50
CA PRO A 8 -10.28 17.78 17.40
C PRO A 8 -9.31 16.59 17.32
N LYS A 9 -9.07 15.91 18.45
CA LYS A 9 -8.27 14.67 18.49
C LYS A 9 -8.93 13.52 17.72
N ILE A 10 -10.25 13.38 17.83
CA ILE A 10 -11.02 12.33 17.16
C ILE A 10 -11.02 12.59 15.64
N PHE A 11 -11.23 13.84 15.23
CA PHE A 11 -11.15 14.24 13.82
C PHE A 11 -9.78 13.91 13.21
N ILE A 12 -8.70 14.34 13.86
CA ILE A 12 -7.32 14.10 13.38
C ILE A 12 -7.04 12.60 13.25
N ARG A 13 -7.50 11.79 14.21
CA ARG A 13 -7.35 10.33 14.16
C ARG A 13 -8.04 9.73 12.94
N HIS A 14 -9.29 10.11 12.69
CA HIS A 14 -10.05 9.61 11.53
C HIS A 14 -9.45 10.06 10.20
N PHE A 15 -9.04 11.32 10.11
CA PHE A 15 -8.34 11.84 8.94
C PHE A 15 -7.05 11.06 8.68
N PHE A 16 -6.21 10.85 9.70
CA PHE A 16 -4.95 10.14 9.54
C PHE A 16 -5.13 8.69 9.08
N ILE A 17 -6.14 8.00 9.62
CA ILE A 17 -6.51 6.66 9.16
C ILE A 17 -6.91 6.70 7.68
N PHE A 18 -7.78 7.63 7.29
CA PHE A 18 -8.20 7.77 5.90
C PHE A 18 -7.03 8.10 4.97
N TYR A 19 -6.15 9.01 5.38
CA TYR A 19 -4.93 9.34 4.64
C TYR A 19 -4.06 8.10 4.41
N ILE A 20 -3.85 7.25 5.42
CA ILE A 20 -3.08 6.00 5.24
C ILE A 20 -3.73 5.12 4.17
N LYS A 21 -5.06 4.95 4.19
CA LYS A 21 -5.79 4.18 3.17
C LYS A 21 -5.51 4.74 1.77
N VAL A 22 -5.71 6.06 1.61
CA VAL A 22 -5.49 6.77 0.34
C VAL A 22 -4.04 6.64 -0.12
N ALA A 23 -3.06 6.84 0.76
CA ALA A 23 -1.64 6.77 0.44
C ALA A 23 -1.22 5.38 -0.04
N VAL A 24 -1.67 4.32 0.65
CA VAL A 24 -1.38 2.93 0.26
C VAL A 24 -1.98 2.63 -1.11
N ILE A 25 -3.27 2.90 -1.29
CA ILE A 25 -3.98 2.55 -2.52
C ILE A 25 -3.46 3.37 -3.71
N HIS A 26 -3.18 4.66 -3.50
CA HIS A 26 -2.63 5.53 -4.52
C HIS A 26 -1.23 5.07 -4.95
N THR A 27 -0.35 4.81 -4.00
CA THR A 27 1.02 4.36 -4.29
C THR A 27 1.01 2.99 -4.97
N LEU A 28 0.18 2.06 -4.50
CA LEU A 28 0.06 0.72 -5.08
C LEU A 28 -0.44 0.78 -6.52
N THR A 29 -1.54 1.49 -6.77
CA THR A 29 -2.08 1.63 -8.13
C THR A 29 -1.10 2.36 -9.05
N TYR A 30 -0.45 3.41 -8.57
CA TYR A 30 0.59 4.11 -9.34
C TYR A 30 1.73 3.17 -9.74
N ILE A 31 2.28 2.38 -8.81
CA ILE A 31 3.37 1.44 -9.11
C ILE A 31 2.90 0.34 -10.06
N VAL A 32 1.76 -0.28 -9.78
CA VAL A 32 1.24 -1.40 -10.59
C VAL A 32 0.95 -0.97 -12.02
N PHE A 33 0.27 0.16 -12.21
CA PHE A 33 -0.06 0.65 -13.54
C PHE A 33 1.14 1.27 -14.24
N GLY A 34 2.01 1.98 -13.53
CA GLY A 34 3.26 2.47 -14.09
C GLY A 34 4.11 1.33 -14.65
N ILE A 35 4.26 0.23 -13.91
CA ILE A 35 4.97 -0.98 -14.37
C ILE A 35 4.23 -1.64 -15.53
N LEU A 36 2.92 -1.83 -15.42
CA LEU A 36 2.14 -2.52 -16.45
C LEU A 36 2.20 -1.78 -17.78
N PHE A 37 1.99 -0.47 -17.75
CA PHE A 37 2.01 0.37 -18.95
C PHE A 37 3.42 0.61 -19.49
N SER A 38 4.44 0.78 -18.63
CA SER A 38 5.83 0.84 -19.11
C SER A 38 6.29 -0.47 -19.77
N ASN A 39 5.64 -1.59 -19.44
CA ASN A 39 5.87 -2.86 -20.11
C ASN A 39 4.97 -3.05 -21.34
N MET A 40 3.92 -2.27 -21.56
CA MET A 40 3.07 -2.36 -22.74
C MET A 40 3.44 -1.36 -23.84
N PHE A 41 3.94 -0.18 -23.45
CA PHE A 41 4.26 0.94 -24.33
C PHE A 41 5.76 1.23 -24.36
N ASP A 42 6.27 1.74 -25.48
CA ASP A 42 7.67 2.13 -25.62
C ASP A 42 7.92 3.54 -25.08
N TYR A 43 7.99 3.65 -23.75
CA TYR A 43 8.23 4.93 -23.07
C TYR A 43 9.59 5.52 -23.41
N SER A 44 10.59 4.71 -23.74
CA SER A 44 11.90 5.22 -24.14
C SER A 44 11.79 6.02 -25.44
N SER A 45 11.14 5.46 -26.47
CA SER A 45 10.93 6.17 -27.74
C SER A 45 10.09 7.44 -27.55
N VAL A 46 8.97 7.32 -26.82
CA VAL A 46 8.01 8.41 -26.63
C VAL A 46 8.59 9.59 -25.86
N TYR A 47 9.36 9.34 -24.79
CA TYR A 47 9.99 10.40 -23.98
C TYR A 47 11.27 10.96 -24.58
N ASN A 48 11.92 10.25 -25.53
CA ASN A 48 13.09 10.75 -26.26
C ASN A 48 12.73 11.60 -27.48
N ASN A 49 11.44 11.76 -27.80
CA ASN A 49 11.01 12.71 -28.83
C ASN A 49 11.49 14.14 -28.48
N ASP A 50 12.00 14.88 -29.45
CA ASP A 50 12.60 16.20 -29.24
C ASP A 50 11.65 17.19 -28.56
N ILE A 51 10.35 17.16 -28.89
CA ILE A 51 9.37 18.07 -28.30
C ILE A 51 9.02 17.62 -26.87
N VAL A 52 8.87 16.31 -26.66
CA VAL A 52 8.53 15.75 -25.36
C VAL A 52 9.68 15.94 -24.37
N SER A 53 10.92 15.70 -24.76
CA SER A 53 12.11 15.83 -23.91
C SER A 53 12.41 17.28 -23.50
N ASN A 54 11.99 18.26 -24.31
CA ASN A 54 12.05 19.68 -23.96
C ASN A 54 11.01 20.08 -22.89
N PHE A 55 9.90 19.34 -22.78
CA PHE A 55 8.81 19.64 -21.84
C PHE A 55 8.83 18.74 -20.59
N MET A 56 9.18 17.46 -20.76
CA MET A 56 9.16 16.41 -19.76
C MET A 56 10.55 15.84 -19.53
N ARG A 57 10.79 15.40 -18.29
CA ARG A 57 12.02 14.66 -17.99
C ARG A 57 11.98 13.30 -18.65
N GLY A 58 13.13 12.88 -19.18
CA GLY A 58 13.29 11.55 -19.75
C GLY A 58 12.94 10.44 -18.76
N PHE A 59 12.47 9.32 -19.29
CA PHE A 59 12.11 8.13 -18.52
C PHE A 59 13.28 7.64 -17.63
N GLU A 60 14.50 7.77 -18.14
CA GLU A 60 15.73 7.33 -17.47
C GLU A 60 16.29 8.36 -16.46
N SER A 61 15.64 9.52 -16.30
CA SER A 61 16.12 10.56 -15.40
C SER A 61 16.08 10.08 -13.94
N PRO A 62 17.13 10.34 -13.13
CA PRO A 62 17.15 10.00 -11.71
C PRO A 62 15.95 10.56 -10.93
N LEU A 63 15.41 11.70 -11.35
CA LEU A 63 14.25 12.31 -10.70
C LEU A 63 12.93 11.61 -11.07
N THR A 64 12.84 11.00 -12.24
CA THR A 64 11.71 10.14 -12.64
C THR A 64 11.67 8.88 -11.77
N VAL A 65 12.84 8.31 -11.44
CA VAL A 65 12.98 7.17 -10.52
C VAL A 65 12.50 7.49 -9.10
N ILE A 66 12.61 8.75 -8.66
CA ILE A 66 12.10 9.19 -7.35
C ILE A 66 10.57 9.38 -7.36
N GLY A 67 9.94 9.46 -8.55
CA GLY A 67 8.49 9.68 -8.71
C GLY A 67 7.60 8.79 -7.83
N PRO A 68 7.77 7.47 -7.79
CA PRO A 68 7.03 6.58 -6.89
C PRO A 68 7.13 6.96 -5.39
N PHE A 69 8.26 7.51 -4.94
CA PHE A 69 8.52 7.89 -3.54
C PHE A 69 7.78 9.13 -3.10
N LEU A 70 7.36 9.96 -4.06
CA LEU A 70 6.58 11.15 -3.80
C LEU A 70 5.07 10.85 -3.74
N GLN A 71 4.63 9.64 -4.07
CA GLN A 71 3.20 9.30 -4.10
C GLN A 71 2.52 9.38 -2.71
N PRO A 72 3.14 8.95 -1.60
CA PRO A 72 2.56 9.18 -0.27
C PRO A 72 2.39 10.68 0.06
N ILE A 73 3.33 11.51 -0.37
CA ILE A 73 3.24 12.97 -0.21
C ILE A 73 2.08 13.51 -1.05
N ARG A 74 1.99 13.12 -2.33
CA ARG A 74 0.88 13.50 -3.22
C ARG A 74 -0.47 13.05 -2.67
N ALA A 75 -0.52 11.88 -2.05
CA ALA A 75 -1.71 11.31 -1.45
C ALA A 75 -2.26 12.14 -0.29
N ILE A 76 -1.47 13.01 0.34
CA ILE A 76 -1.99 13.89 1.40
C ILE A 76 -3.03 14.87 0.83
N PHE A 77 -2.75 15.44 -0.35
CA PHE A 77 -3.64 16.39 -1.01
C PHE A 77 -4.91 15.69 -1.52
N ILE A 78 -4.75 14.47 -2.03
CA ILE A 78 -5.88 13.63 -2.42
C ILE A 78 -6.74 13.32 -1.18
N ALA A 79 -6.12 12.92 -0.05
CA ALA A 79 -6.85 12.63 1.16
C ALA A 79 -7.59 13.87 1.71
N ILE A 80 -6.96 15.04 1.69
CA ILE A 80 -7.61 16.31 2.09
C ILE A 80 -8.85 16.58 1.24
N ALA A 81 -8.76 16.44 -0.09
CA ALA A 81 -9.87 16.66 -1.00
C ALA A 81 -10.99 15.62 -0.85
N LEU A 82 -10.63 14.35 -0.62
CA LEU A 82 -11.60 13.25 -0.56
C LEU A 82 -12.20 13.01 0.83
N PHE A 83 -11.56 13.47 1.91
CA PHE A 83 -12.06 13.24 3.26
C PHE A 83 -13.48 13.81 3.50
N PRO A 84 -13.82 15.02 3.04
CA PRO A 84 -15.20 15.52 3.09
C PRO A 84 -16.19 14.66 2.29
N LEU A 85 -15.72 14.04 1.20
CA LEU A 85 -16.52 13.20 0.30
C LEU A 85 -16.58 11.74 0.74
N ARG A 86 -15.93 11.36 1.85
CA ARG A 86 -15.83 9.97 2.32
C ARG A 86 -17.19 9.26 2.42
N LYS A 87 -18.22 9.96 2.90
CA LYS A 87 -19.59 9.39 2.99
C LYS A 87 -20.19 9.10 1.61
N VAL A 88 -19.91 9.94 0.62
CA VAL A 88 -20.34 9.74 -0.78
C VAL A 88 -19.59 8.56 -1.38
N ILE A 89 -18.28 8.44 -1.10
CA ILE A 89 -17.47 7.30 -1.52
C ILE A 89 -18.03 6.00 -0.94
N ALA A 90 -18.56 5.97 0.29
CA ALA A 90 -19.13 4.76 0.89
C ALA A 90 -20.53 4.35 0.33
N THR A 91 -21.04 5.00 -0.72
CA THR A 91 -22.33 4.64 -1.35
C THR A 91 -22.15 3.59 -2.45
N LYS A 92 -23.25 2.95 -2.89
CA LYS A 92 -23.25 1.90 -3.94
C LYS A 92 -22.50 2.29 -5.23
N PHE A 93 -22.53 3.56 -5.62
CA PHE A 93 -21.87 4.08 -6.82
C PHE A 93 -20.72 5.05 -6.50
N GLY A 94 -20.24 5.06 -5.25
CA GLY A 94 -19.19 5.97 -4.80
C GLY A 94 -17.88 5.84 -5.58
N TRP A 95 -17.52 4.62 -6.02
CA TRP A 95 -16.37 4.38 -6.89
C TRP A 95 -16.48 5.12 -8.23
N PHE A 96 -17.67 5.16 -8.83
CA PHE A 96 -17.88 5.78 -10.13
C PHE A 96 -17.88 7.30 -10.01
N VAL A 97 -18.53 7.83 -8.98
CA VAL A 97 -18.49 9.28 -8.67
C VAL A 97 -17.05 9.74 -8.44
N LEU A 98 -16.29 8.98 -7.64
CA LEU A 98 -14.88 9.26 -7.38
C LEU A 98 -14.05 9.22 -8.67
N TRP A 99 -14.27 8.21 -9.53
CA TRP A 99 -13.56 8.12 -10.80
C TRP A 99 -13.91 9.28 -11.73
N LEU A 100 -15.17 9.70 -11.82
CA LEU A 100 -15.57 10.88 -12.61
C LEU A 100 -14.91 12.16 -12.11
N ILE A 101 -14.73 12.33 -10.80
CA ILE A 101 -13.98 13.47 -10.26
C ILE A 101 -12.55 13.45 -10.80
N PHE A 102 -11.86 12.31 -10.76
CA PHE A 102 -10.51 12.23 -11.33
C PHE A 102 -10.48 12.38 -12.85
N ALA A 103 -11.35 11.69 -13.58
CA ALA A 103 -11.34 11.67 -15.03
C ALA A 103 -11.78 13.02 -15.62
N CYS A 104 -12.93 13.55 -15.20
CA CYS A 104 -13.48 14.78 -15.75
C CYS A 104 -12.77 16.02 -15.21
N ILE A 105 -12.53 16.11 -13.90
CA ILE A 105 -11.94 17.32 -13.29
C ILE A 105 -10.42 17.24 -13.23
N GLY A 106 -9.88 16.09 -12.83
CA GLY A 106 -8.44 15.91 -12.62
C GLY A 106 -7.62 15.71 -13.90
N ILE A 107 -8.21 15.10 -14.94
CA ILE A 107 -7.51 14.76 -16.19
C ILE A 107 -8.01 15.65 -17.33
N ILE A 108 -9.29 15.55 -17.70
CA ILE A 108 -9.81 16.23 -18.90
C ILE A 108 -9.87 17.75 -18.72
N ALA A 109 -10.50 18.23 -17.65
CA ALA A 109 -10.67 19.64 -17.33
C ALA A 109 -9.61 20.16 -16.35
N ALA A 110 -8.39 19.59 -16.41
CA ALA A 110 -7.30 20.03 -15.56
C ALA A 110 -7.03 21.53 -15.78
N PRO A 111 -6.94 22.36 -14.71
CA PRO A 111 -6.77 23.80 -14.84
C PRO A 111 -5.39 24.23 -15.33
N SER A 112 -4.42 23.32 -15.38
CA SER A 112 -3.12 23.51 -16.01
C SER A 112 -3.04 22.75 -17.33
N SER A 113 -2.14 23.16 -18.22
CA SER A 113 -1.84 22.50 -19.50
C SER A 113 -1.10 21.16 -19.31
N ALA A 114 -1.66 20.30 -18.48
CA ALA A 114 -1.16 18.97 -18.19
C ALA A 114 -1.32 18.06 -19.41
N PRO A 115 -0.39 17.10 -19.62
CA PRO A 115 -0.56 16.10 -20.65
C PRO A 115 -1.90 15.38 -20.54
N SER A 116 -2.60 15.31 -21.66
CA SER A 116 -3.86 14.60 -21.89
C SER A 116 -5.10 15.31 -21.35
N SER A 117 -4.94 16.56 -20.87
CA SER A 117 -6.05 17.48 -20.65
C SER A 117 -6.40 18.27 -21.92
N ILE A 118 -7.58 18.89 -21.92
CA ILE A 118 -8.00 19.82 -22.99
C ILE A 118 -7.01 20.98 -23.10
N GLU A 119 -6.64 21.57 -21.96
CA GLU A 119 -5.66 22.66 -21.88
C GLU A 119 -4.27 22.23 -22.37
N GLY A 120 -3.89 20.98 -22.14
CA GLY A 120 -2.65 20.39 -22.67
C GLY A 120 -2.65 20.33 -24.20
N LEU A 121 -3.76 19.90 -24.79
CA LEU A 121 -3.92 19.82 -26.25
C LEU A 121 -3.94 21.20 -26.93
N ILE A 122 -4.46 22.23 -26.24
CA ILE A 122 -4.57 23.59 -26.79
C ILE A 122 -3.26 24.36 -26.65
N TYR A 123 -2.61 24.28 -25.49
CA TYR A 123 -1.51 25.19 -25.13
C TYR A 123 -0.12 24.57 -25.16
N THR A 124 0.02 23.26 -25.37
CA THR A 124 1.34 22.63 -25.49
C THR A 124 1.65 22.24 -26.92
N GLN A 125 2.93 22.05 -27.21
CA GLN A 125 3.40 21.50 -28.49
C GLN A 125 3.49 19.96 -28.45
N LEU A 126 3.02 19.32 -27.37
CA LEU A 126 3.15 17.87 -27.20
C LEU A 126 2.43 17.12 -28.34
N PRO A 127 3.04 16.06 -28.89
CA PRO A 127 2.40 15.25 -29.93
C PRO A 127 1.09 14.62 -29.44
N ILE A 128 0.10 14.52 -30.33
CA ILE A 128 -1.17 13.83 -30.03
C ILE A 128 -0.93 12.37 -29.61
N GLU A 129 0.08 11.72 -30.18
CA GLU A 129 0.50 10.37 -29.80
C GLU A 129 0.92 10.28 -28.33
N PHE A 130 1.58 11.32 -27.79
CA PHE A 130 1.96 11.39 -26.38
C PHE A 130 0.72 11.48 -25.49
N HIS A 131 -0.26 12.30 -25.89
CA HIS A 131 -1.51 12.43 -25.17
C HIS A 131 -2.29 11.12 -25.12
N LEU A 132 -2.42 10.44 -26.26
CA LEU A 132 -3.18 9.20 -26.39
C LEU A 132 -2.49 7.99 -25.76
N SER A 133 -1.16 7.94 -25.76
CA SER A 133 -0.42 6.81 -25.16
C SER A 133 -0.46 6.86 -23.63
N ASN A 134 -0.42 8.05 -23.03
CA ASN A 134 -0.47 8.20 -21.57
C ASN A 134 -1.88 8.08 -20.99
N LEU A 135 -2.91 8.54 -21.73
CA LEU A 135 -4.27 8.64 -21.21
C LEU A 135 -4.85 7.30 -20.67
N PRO A 136 -4.66 6.14 -21.32
CA PRO A 136 -5.10 4.85 -20.79
C PRO A 136 -4.50 4.52 -19.43
N GLU A 137 -3.21 4.79 -19.20
CA GLU A 137 -2.58 4.56 -17.89
C GLU A 137 -3.27 5.40 -16.81
N LEU A 138 -3.44 6.71 -17.05
CA LEU A 138 -4.07 7.62 -16.08
C LEU A 138 -5.51 7.21 -15.77
N LEU A 139 -6.30 6.86 -16.78
CA LEU A 139 -7.71 6.50 -16.61
C LEU A 139 -7.86 5.19 -15.86
N VAL A 140 -7.10 4.15 -16.22
CA VAL A 140 -7.19 2.84 -15.57
C VAL A 140 -6.62 2.90 -14.14
N GLN A 141 -5.52 3.63 -13.93
CA GLN A 141 -4.94 3.80 -12.59
C GLN A 141 -5.92 4.50 -11.64
N THR A 142 -6.53 5.62 -12.06
CA THR A 142 -7.51 6.35 -11.24
C THR A 142 -8.82 5.58 -11.05
N PHE A 143 -9.23 4.78 -12.05
CA PHE A 143 -10.37 3.87 -11.95
C PHE A 143 -10.14 2.79 -10.89
N SER A 144 -9.01 2.09 -10.97
CA SER A 144 -8.64 1.07 -9.99
C SER A 144 -8.46 1.66 -8.59
N PHE A 145 -7.85 2.84 -8.47
CA PHE A 145 -7.78 3.57 -7.19
C PHE A 145 -9.19 3.78 -6.61
N SER A 146 -10.13 4.22 -7.45
CA SER A 146 -11.49 4.52 -7.02
C SER A 146 -12.26 3.29 -6.56
N ILE A 147 -12.12 2.16 -7.27
CA ILE A 147 -12.73 0.87 -6.88
C ILE A 147 -12.12 0.37 -5.58
N ILE A 148 -10.79 0.36 -5.46
CA ILE A 148 -10.13 -0.22 -4.27
C ILE A 148 -10.45 0.63 -3.03
N LEU A 149 -10.42 1.96 -3.15
CA LEU A 149 -10.80 2.84 -2.04
C LEU A 149 -12.26 2.66 -1.65
N TRP A 150 -13.15 2.55 -2.63
CA TRP A 150 -14.57 2.25 -2.41
C TRP A 150 -14.78 0.94 -1.66
N VAL A 151 -14.15 -0.16 -2.09
CA VAL A 151 -14.23 -1.46 -1.40
C VAL A 151 -13.76 -1.31 0.06
N VAL A 152 -12.64 -0.62 0.29
CA VAL A 152 -12.08 -0.43 1.64
C VAL A 152 -12.95 0.48 2.53
N GLU A 153 -13.75 1.37 1.95
CA GLU A 153 -14.68 2.23 2.67
C GLU A 153 -16.07 1.60 2.88
N MET A 154 -16.49 0.69 1.99
CA MET A 154 -17.79 0.02 2.05
C MET A 154 -17.75 -1.27 2.87
N LEU A 155 -16.61 -1.95 2.97
CA LEU A 155 -16.47 -3.13 3.82
C LEU A 155 -16.70 -2.75 5.30
N PRO A 156 -17.66 -3.39 5.99
CA PRO A 156 -17.99 -3.05 7.36
C PRO A 156 -16.79 -3.34 8.28
N HIS A 157 -16.56 -2.46 9.25
CA HIS A 157 -15.59 -2.65 10.34
C HIS A 157 -15.97 -3.82 11.31
N SER A 158 -16.81 -4.75 10.87
CA SER A 158 -17.60 -5.66 11.69
C SER A 158 -16.90 -6.96 12.07
N GLU A 159 -15.81 -7.36 11.41
CA GLU A 159 -15.12 -8.61 11.75
C GLU A 159 -13.79 -8.34 12.46
N LYS A 160 -13.73 -8.77 13.74
CA LYS A 160 -12.59 -8.64 14.67
C LYS A 160 -11.27 -9.21 14.11
N GLU A 161 -11.30 -10.05 13.08
CA GLU A 161 -10.09 -10.64 12.48
C GLU A 161 -9.46 -9.79 11.37
N PHE A 162 -10.24 -8.92 10.71
CA PHE A 162 -9.74 -8.04 9.63
C PHE A 162 -9.80 -6.57 10.06
N SER A 163 -8.95 -6.19 11.02
CA SER A 163 -8.68 -4.77 11.25
C SER A 163 -8.01 -4.22 9.99
N SER A 164 -8.81 -3.59 9.11
CA SER A 164 -8.35 -2.90 7.89
C SER A 164 -7.10 -2.04 8.14
N ARG A 165 -6.94 -1.53 9.36
CA ARG A 165 -5.76 -0.80 9.83
C ARG A 165 -4.49 -1.66 9.84
N VAL A 166 -4.53 -2.87 10.41
CA VAL A 166 -3.36 -3.76 10.48
C VAL A 166 -2.98 -4.26 9.08
N PHE A 167 -3.98 -4.64 8.29
CA PHE A 167 -3.78 -5.03 6.89
C PHE A 167 -3.08 -3.92 6.09
N LEU A 168 -3.63 -2.70 6.13
CA LEU A 168 -3.09 -1.57 5.38
C LEU A 168 -1.75 -1.08 5.92
N LEU A 169 -1.54 -1.10 7.24
CA LEU A 169 -0.25 -0.74 7.84
C LEU A 169 0.84 -1.71 7.39
N LYS A 170 0.53 -3.01 7.41
CA LYS A 170 1.42 -4.07 6.94
C LYS A 170 1.74 -3.93 5.45
N LEU A 171 0.72 -3.65 4.63
CA LEU A 171 0.89 -3.39 3.20
C LEU A 171 1.70 -2.11 2.93
N LEU A 172 1.45 -1.03 3.69
CA LEU A 172 2.21 0.22 3.60
C LEU A 172 3.70 -0.02 3.88
N PHE A 173 4.03 -0.72 4.96
CA PHE A 173 5.43 -1.02 5.29
C PHE A 173 6.09 -1.92 4.24
N ALA A 174 5.34 -2.88 3.67
CA ALA A 174 5.83 -3.72 2.57
C ALA A 174 6.15 -2.89 1.31
N ILE A 175 5.28 -1.93 0.98
CA ILE A 175 5.49 -1.00 -0.15
C ILE A 175 6.70 -0.09 0.14
N ILE A 176 6.75 0.57 1.30
CA ILE A 176 7.89 1.43 1.69
C ILE A 176 9.20 0.65 1.64
N TYR A 177 9.21 -0.56 2.20
CA TYR A 177 10.40 -1.43 2.19
C TYR A 177 10.86 -1.74 0.77
N THR A 178 9.92 -2.11 -0.10
CA THR A 178 10.19 -2.40 -1.52
C THR A 178 10.76 -1.18 -2.23
N MET A 179 10.19 -0.01 -1.99
CA MET A 179 10.66 1.24 -2.57
C MET A 179 12.10 1.52 -2.16
N ILE A 180 12.45 1.38 -0.87
CA ILE A 180 13.84 1.53 -0.40
C ILE A 180 14.76 0.53 -1.11
N GLY A 181 14.29 -0.69 -1.36
CA GLY A 181 15.02 -1.70 -2.12
C GLY A 181 15.36 -1.27 -3.54
N ILE A 182 14.36 -0.84 -4.31
CA ILE A 182 14.56 -0.35 -5.68
C ILE A 182 15.55 0.82 -5.68
N PHE A 183 15.38 1.78 -4.76
CA PHE A 183 16.27 2.93 -4.63
C PHE A 183 17.73 2.51 -4.40
N LEU A 184 17.96 1.56 -3.48
CA LEU A 184 19.31 1.04 -3.22
C LEU A 184 19.90 0.30 -4.41
N THR A 185 19.10 -0.51 -5.11
CA THR A 185 19.54 -1.18 -6.35
C THR A 185 19.92 -0.16 -7.43
N SER A 186 19.17 0.93 -7.58
CA SER A 186 19.50 2.01 -8.51
C SER A 186 20.80 2.73 -8.12
N ILE A 187 21.00 3.04 -6.83
CA ILE A 187 22.26 3.61 -6.34
C ILE A 187 23.43 2.68 -6.65
N CYS A 188 23.27 1.37 -6.45
CA CYS A 188 24.31 0.40 -6.79
C CYS A 188 24.66 0.44 -8.28
N GLY A 189 23.67 0.51 -9.17
CA GLY A 189 23.91 0.69 -10.61
C GLY A 189 24.79 1.91 -10.90
N ILE A 190 24.48 3.06 -10.28
CA ILE A 190 25.25 4.30 -10.42
C ILE A 190 26.69 4.15 -9.87
N ILE A 191 26.85 3.52 -8.70
CA ILE A 191 28.18 3.28 -8.12
C ILE A 191 29.01 2.39 -9.04
N ILE A 192 28.42 1.32 -9.59
CA ILE A 192 29.09 0.42 -10.53
C ILE A 192 29.56 1.19 -11.76
N MET A 193 28.68 2.02 -12.35
CA MET A 193 29.02 2.82 -13.54
C MET A 193 30.17 3.77 -13.28
N ASN A 194 30.14 4.50 -12.17
CA ASN A 194 31.20 5.43 -11.82
C ASN A 194 32.52 4.73 -11.50
N PHE A 195 32.47 3.61 -10.78
CA PHE A 195 33.68 2.90 -10.36
C PHE A 195 34.35 2.15 -11.50
N LEU A 196 33.57 1.63 -12.45
CA LEU A 196 34.07 0.90 -13.61
C LEU A 196 34.19 1.78 -14.87
N GLU A 197 33.97 3.10 -14.74
CA GLU A 197 34.01 4.08 -15.84
C GLU A 197 33.18 3.65 -17.07
N LEU A 198 32.00 3.09 -16.82
CA LEU A 198 31.12 2.56 -17.87
C LEU A 198 30.44 3.71 -18.63
N ASP A 199 30.28 3.53 -19.94
CA ASP A 199 29.61 4.51 -20.79
C ASP A 199 28.12 4.63 -20.42
N TYR A 200 27.75 5.83 -19.94
CA TYR A 200 26.40 6.19 -19.58
C TYR A 200 25.40 6.01 -20.72
N ASN A 201 25.82 6.17 -21.98
CA ASN A 201 24.93 6.06 -23.13
C ASN A 201 24.46 4.62 -23.39
N ASN A 202 25.20 3.64 -22.87
CA ASN A 202 24.89 2.21 -23.01
C ASN A 202 24.15 1.64 -21.79
N ALA A 203 24.06 2.40 -20.70
CA ALA A 203 23.30 2.06 -19.51
C ALA A 203 21.86 2.58 -19.61
N LYS A 204 21.13 2.12 -20.63
CA LYS A 204 19.73 2.48 -20.82
C LYS A 204 18.84 1.69 -19.86
N LEU A 205 17.78 2.35 -19.37
CA LEU A 205 16.72 1.71 -18.62
C LEU A 205 15.81 0.98 -19.61
N ASP A 206 16.31 -0.14 -20.11
CA ASP A 206 15.60 -0.95 -21.09
C ASP A 206 14.42 -1.69 -20.45
N ARG A 207 13.49 -2.16 -21.29
CA ARG A 207 12.29 -2.90 -20.85
C ARG A 207 12.65 -4.12 -20.00
N GLY A 208 13.78 -4.77 -20.29
CA GLY A 208 14.27 -5.90 -19.49
C GLY A 208 14.67 -5.48 -18.07
N THR A 209 15.35 -4.34 -17.92
CA THR A 209 15.72 -3.77 -16.62
C THR A 209 14.49 -3.42 -15.80
N VAL A 210 13.50 -2.76 -16.43
CA VAL A 210 12.21 -2.45 -15.77
C VAL A 210 11.49 -3.73 -15.33
N SER A 211 11.49 -4.77 -16.18
CA SER A 211 10.83 -6.04 -15.88
C SER A 211 11.44 -6.78 -14.68
N TYR A 212 12.76 -6.90 -14.58
CA TYR A 212 13.37 -7.58 -13.43
C TYR A 212 13.22 -6.76 -12.14
N LEU A 213 13.35 -5.43 -12.19
CA LEU A 213 13.12 -4.55 -11.03
C LEU A 213 11.67 -4.68 -10.53
N SER A 214 10.72 -4.79 -11.45
CA SER A 214 9.31 -5.06 -11.14
C SER A 214 9.13 -6.41 -10.45
N THR A 215 9.85 -7.43 -10.91
CA THR A 215 9.79 -8.79 -10.34
C THR A 215 10.36 -8.81 -8.92
N ILE A 216 11.53 -8.19 -8.70
CA ILE A 216 12.11 -7.98 -7.36
C ILE A 216 11.11 -7.24 -6.47
N SER A 217 10.43 -6.23 -7.01
CA SER A 217 9.47 -5.42 -6.25
C SER A 217 8.29 -6.24 -5.75
N ILE A 218 7.62 -6.96 -6.67
CA ILE A 218 6.47 -7.81 -6.34
C ILE A 218 6.86 -8.88 -5.31
N LEU A 219 7.99 -9.55 -5.53
CA LEU A 219 8.50 -10.57 -4.61
C LEU A 219 8.83 -9.97 -3.24
N THR A 220 9.44 -8.78 -3.20
CA THR A 220 9.74 -8.08 -1.94
C THR A 220 8.46 -7.77 -1.16
N ILE A 221 7.41 -7.28 -1.82
CA ILE A 221 6.11 -7.04 -1.20
C ILE A 221 5.52 -8.34 -0.65
N ILE A 222 5.50 -9.41 -1.45
CA ILE A 222 4.94 -10.71 -1.05
C ILE A 222 5.68 -11.27 0.16
N ILE A 223 7.01 -11.25 0.14
CA ILE A 223 7.86 -11.76 1.23
C ILE A 223 7.62 -10.94 2.50
N SER A 224 7.80 -9.63 2.40
CA SER A 224 7.70 -8.73 3.56
C SER A 224 6.30 -8.78 4.17
N TYR A 225 5.24 -8.77 3.35
CA TYR A 225 3.88 -8.99 3.81
C TYR A 225 3.72 -10.38 4.44
N SER A 226 4.11 -11.47 3.79
CA SER A 226 3.87 -12.82 4.32
C SER A 226 4.56 -13.07 5.67
N PHE A 227 5.71 -12.44 5.91
CA PHE A 227 6.52 -12.67 7.11
C PHE A 227 6.42 -11.58 8.19
N ALA A 228 5.82 -10.41 7.94
CA ALA A 228 5.76 -9.31 8.91
C ALA A 228 5.29 -9.75 10.31
N ASP A 229 4.19 -10.52 10.36
CA ASP A 229 3.59 -11.00 11.60
C ASP A 229 4.43 -12.06 12.30
N LYS A 230 5.06 -12.94 11.51
CA LYS A 230 5.86 -14.06 11.98
C LYS A 230 7.16 -13.56 12.61
N VAL A 231 7.84 -12.66 11.92
CA VAL A 231 9.12 -12.05 12.32
C VAL A 231 8.95 -11.17 13.56
N TYR A 232 7.86 -10.40 13.62
CA TYR A 232 7.53 -9.62 14.81
C TYR A 232 7.31 -10.52 16.05
N LYS A 233 6.51 -11.58 15.92
CA LYS A 233 6.17 -12.47 17.05
C LYS A 233 7.35 -13.34 17.47
N ASN A 234 8.12 -13.84 16.51
CA ASN A 234 9.26 -14.71 16.76
C ASN A 234 10.42 -14.35 15.81
N LYS A 235 11.48 -13.79 16.39
CA LYS A 235 12.67 -13.33 15.65
C LYS A 235 13.40 -14.46 14.92
N LEU A 236 13.18 -15.74 15.26
CA LEU A 236 13.78 -16.87 14.54
C LEU A 236 13.38 -16.91 13.06
N TRP A 237 12.21 -16.36 12.68
CA TRP A 237 11.82 -16.25 11.28
C TRP A 237 12.78 -15.37 10.46
N LEU A 238 13.60 -14.53 11.09
CA LEU A 238 14.66 -13.78 10.41
C LEU A 238 15.70 -14.70 9.74
N LEU A 239 15.95 -15.89 10.29
CA LEU A 239 16.86 -16.87 9.71
C LEU A 239 16.39 -17.37 8.33
N LEU A 240 15.09 -17.26 8.05
CA LEU A 240 14.53 -17.58 6.73
C LEU A 240 14.40 -16.33 5.86
N THR A 241 13.92 -15.21 6.41
CA THR A 241 13.66 -14.00 5.61
C THR A 241 14.91 -13.28 5.16
N ILE A 242 15.97 -13.23 5.98
CA ILE A 242 17.22 -12.54 5.62
C ILE A 242 17.90 -13.23 4.42
N PRO A 243 18.11 -14.57 4.41
CA PRO A 243 18.66 -15.24 3.23
C PRO A 243 17.80 -15.04 1.98
N LEU A 244 16.47 -14.99 2.13
CA LEU A 244 15.57 -14.77 1.00
C LEU A 244 15.72 -13.35 0.42
N ILE A 245 15.85 -12.34 1.27
CA ILE A 245 16.13 -10.95 0.85
C ILE A 245 17.52 -10.86 0.20
N LEU A 246 18.54 -11.49 0.81
CA LEU A 246 19.89 -11.52 0.24
C LEU A 246 19.90 -12.14 -1.15
N LEU A 247 19.25 -13.30 -1.30
CA LEU A 247 19.11 -13.98 -2.58
C LEU A 247 18.38 -13.09 -3.58
N LEU A 248 17.26 -12.46 -3.19
CA LEU A 248 16.49 -11.61 -4.10
C LEU A 248 17.32 -10.43 -4.63
N TYR A 249 18.02 -9.70 -3.77
CA TYR A 249 18.76 -8.48 -4.14
C TYR A 249 20.16 -8.73 -4.70
N ILE A 250 20.68 -9.96 -4.61
CA ILE A 250 21.94 -10.36 -5.26
C ILE A 250 21.65 -11.12 -6.55
N LEU A 251 20.85 -12.19 -6.47
CA LEU A 251 20.65 -13.14 -7.57
C LEU A 251 19.91 -12.50 -8.75
N PHE A 252 18.85 -11.71 -8.51
CA PHE A 252 18.09 -11.14 -9.62
C PHE A 252 18.90 -10.09 -10.41
N PRO A 253 19.52 -9.07 -9.77
CA PRO A 253 20.32 -8.10 -10.52
C PRO A 253 21.53 -8.76 -11.20
N TYR A 254 22.30 -9.57 -10.45
CA TYR A 254 23.49 -10.21 -10.99
C TYR A 254 23.15 -11.25 -12.06
N GLY A 255 22.15 -12.10 -11.81
CA GLY A 255 21.70 -13.12 -12.74
C GLY A 255 21.11 -12.53 -14.02
N TYR A 256 20.34 -11.44 -13.92
CA TYR A 256 19.88 -10.70 -15.09
C TYR A 256 21.06 -10.18 -15.91
N ASN A 257 22.01 -9.50 -15.27
CA ASN A 257 23.18 -8.95 -15.96
C ASN A 257 24.01 -10.04 -16.64
N TYR A 258 24.15 -11.21 -16.00
CA TYR A 258 24.84 -12.35 -16.54
C TYR A 258 24.11 -12.97 -17.75
N LEU A 259 22.80 -13.22 -17.64
CA LEU A 259 22.00 -13.87 -18.68
C LEU A 259 21.85 -13.01 -19.93
N PHE A 260 21.72 -11.70 -19.76
CA PHE A 260 21.52 -10.74 -20.86
C PHE A 260 22.80 -10.02 -21.28
N ASN A 261 23.95 -10.41 -20.72
CA ASN A 261 25.26 -9.86 -21.00
C ASN A 261 25.28 -8.32 -21.07
N THR A 262 24.71 -7.69 -20.03
CA THR A 262 24.58 -6.23 -19.95
C THR A 262 25.93 -5.57 -19.66
N VAL A 263 25.99 -4.24 -19.75
CA VAL A 263 27.19 -3.44 -19.38
C VAL A 263 27.60 -3.68 -17.91
N TYR A 264 26.68 -4.16 -17.07
CA TYR A 264 26.91 -4.50 -15.68
C TYR A 264 27.39 -5.94 -15.45
N ASN A 265 27.57 -6.74 -16.52
CA ASN A 265 28.04 -8.12 -16.44
C ASN A 265 29.53 -8.19 -16.10
N ASN A 266 29.85 -7.86 -14.87
CA ASN A 266 31.20 -7.93 -14.31
C ASN A 266 31.13 -8.56 -12.92
N ASN A 267 32.07 -9.44 -12.59
CA ASN A 267 32.18 -10.04 -11.26
C ASN A 267 32.27 -8.99 -10.15
N MET A 268 32.83 -7.80 -10.42
CA MET A 268 32.89 -6.70 -9.46
C MET A 268 31.52 -6.10 -9.13
N SER A 269 30.49 -6.27 -9.98
CA SER A 269 29.12 -5.83 -9.70
C SER A 269 28.49 -6.53 -8.49
N LEU A 270 29.00 -7.71 -8.12
CA LEU A 270 28.52 -8.50 -6.98
C LEU A 270 28.70 -7.74 -5.66
N ILE A 271 29.77 -6.93 -5.53
CA ILE A 271 30.10 -6.18 -4.30
C ILE A 271 29.00 -5.16 -3.96
N PRO A 272 28.66 -4.19 -4.83
CA PRO A 272 27.61 -3.21 -4.55
C PRO A 272 26.24 -3.87 -4.39
N TYR A 273 25.88 -4.89 -5.19
CA TYR A 273 24.62 -5.60 -4.97
C TYR A 273 24.57 -6.30 -3.61
N SER A 274 25.66 -6.96 -3.19
CA SER A 274 25.76 -7.57 -1.86
C SER A 274 25.62 -6.53 -0.75
N LEU A 275 26.24 -5.36 -0.90
CA LEU A 275 26.12 -4.26 0.06
C LEU A 275 24.66 -3.78 0.19
N SER A 276 23.95 -3.59 -0.93
CA SER A 276 22.53 -3.22 -0.90
C SER A 276 21.67 -4.27 -0.23
N ALA A 277 21.95 -5.55 -0.46
CA ALA A 277 21.20 -6.66 0.10
C ALA A 277 21.40 -6.78 1.63
N VAL A 278 22.63 -6.56 2.11
CA VAL A 278 22.92 -6.48 3.55
C VAL A 278 22.19 -5.30 4.18
N LEU A 279 22.24 -4.13 3.55
CA LEU A 279 21.54 -2.94 4.05
C LEU A 279 20.01 -3.17 4.08
N MET A 280 19.45 -3.80 3.05
CA MET A 280 18.05 -4.19 3.01
C MET A 280 17.65 -5.17 4.11
N SER A 281 18.56 -6.06 4.53
CA SER A 281 18.32 -6.98 5.64
C SER A 281 18.25 -6.23 6.99
N ILE A 282 19.13 -5.24 7.19
CA ILE A 282 19.11 -4.35 8.36
C ILE A 282 17.82 -3.52 8.39
N ILE A 283 17.46 -2.92 7.25
CA ILE A 283 16.25 -2.11 7.11
C ILE A 283 15.00 -2.95 7.38
N TYR A 284 14.96 -4.21 6.90
CA TYR A 284 13.86 -5.12 7.17
C TYR A 284 13.65 -5.34 8.67
N TYR A 285 14.74 -5.58 9.40
CA TYR A 285 14.69 -5.72 10.87
C TYR A 285 14.13 -4.46 11.52
N VAL A 286 14.64 -3.28 11.15
CA VAL A 286 14.17 -2.01 11.72
C VAL A 286 12.68 -1.78 11.44
N ILE A 287 12.24 -1.99 10.19
CA ILE A 287 10.85 -1.75 9.79
C ILE A 287 9.91 -2.76 10.46
N PHE A 288 10.17 -4.06 10.32
CA PHE A 288 9.19 -5.09 10.69
C PHE A 288 9.29 -5.59 12.13
N VAL A 289 10.48 -5.58 12.73
CA VAL A 289 10.66 -5.99 14.14
C VAL A 289 10.46 -4.80 15.07
N ILE A 290 11.10 -3.66 14.80
CA ILE A 290 11.09 -2.51 15.71
C ILE A 290 9.84 -1.66 15.51
N ILE A 291 9.65 -1.11 14.30
CA ILE A 291 8.62 -0.09 14.05
C ILE A 291 7.23 -0.73 13.98
N TYR A 292 7.03 -1.70 13.08
CA TYR A 292 5.75 -2.40 12.90
C TYR A 292 5.32 -3.10 14.19
N GLY A 293 6.26 -3.78 14.86
CA GLY A 293 5.99 -4.44 16.14
C GLY A 293 5.50 -3.49 17.23
N LYS A 294 6.15 -2.33 17.36
CA LYS A 294 5.73 -1.28 18.32
C LYS A 294 4.33 -0.74 17.99
N LEU A 295 4.07 -0.41 16.73
CA LEU A 295 2.76 0.10 16.29
C LEU A 295 1.64 -0.92 16.50
N ARG A 296 1.92 -2.21 16.25
CA ARG A 296 0.95 -3.27 16.48
C ARG A 296 0.63 -3.48 17.95
N ASN A 297 1.62 -3.39 18.84
CA ASN A 297 1.38 -3.48 20.28
C ASN A 297 0.55 -2.32 20.83
N ILE A 298 0.75 -1.11 20.29
CA ILE A 298 -0.08 0.05 20.64
C ILE A 298 -1.52 -0.19 20.20
N ASN A 299 -1.74 -0.63 18.95
CA ASN A 299 -3.10 -0.94 18.47
C ASN A 299 -3.75 -2.07 19.28
N LYS A 300 -3.02 -3.14 19.61
CA LYS A 300 -3.57 -4.23 20.43
C LYS A 300 -4.01 -3.71 21.81
N LYS A 301 -3.25 -2.80 22.43
CA LYS A 301 -3.62 -2.20 23.72
C LYS A 301 -4.84 -1.28 23.60
N SER A 302 -4.96 -0.49 22.53
CA SER A 302 -6.15 0.35 22.31
C SER A 302 -7.39 -0.49 22.04
N ASP A 303 -7.26 -1.55 21.25
CA ASP A 303 -8.37 -2.43 20.91
C ASP A 303 -8.89 -3.17 22.15
N ILE A 304 -7.99 -3.61 23.05
CA ILE A 304 -8.38 -4.22 24.34
C ILE A 304 -9.12 -3.22 25.22
N ILE A 305 -8.62 -1.99 25.34
CA ILE A 305 -9.27 -0.94 26.15
C ILE A 305 -10.65 -0.59 25.60
N GLU A 306 -10.80 -0.52 24.28
CA GLU A 306 -12.09 -0.23 23.63
C GLU A 306 -13.10 -1.37 23.84
N VAL A 307 -12.67 -2.63 23.77
CA VAL A 307 -13.52 -3.80 24.08
C VAL A 307 -13.92 -3.84 25.56
N ASP A 308 -13.00 -3.61 26.48
CA ASP A 308 -13.30 -3.60 27.92
C ASP A 308 -14.30 -2.48 28.30
N VAL A 309 -14.26 -1.35 27.57
CA VAL A 309 -15.21 -0.24 27.76
C VAL A 309 -16.58 -0.57 27.17
N VAL A 310 -16.65 -1.19 25.99
CA VAL A 310 -17.91 -1.61 25.37
C VAL A 310 -18.58 -2.71 26.19
N GLU A 311 -17.84 -3.75 26.62
CA GLU A 311 -18.41 -4.80 27.48
C GLU A 311 -18.90 -4.26 28.83
N LYS A 312 -18.18 -3.30 29.45
CA LYS A 312 -18.68 -2.65 30.67
C LYS A 312 -19.93 -1.82 30.44
N ASN A 313 -20.00 -1.08 29.35
CA ASN A 313 -21.18 -0.27 29.00
C ASN A 313 -22.39 -1.15 28.65
N ASP A 314 -22.19 -2.28 27.97
CA ASP A 314 -23.23 -3.26 27.65
C ASP A 314 -23.73 -4.00 28.89
N VAL A 315 -22.85 -4.28 29.87
CA VAL A 315 -23.22 -4.86 31.18
C VAL A 315 -23.96 -3.85 32.06
N GLU A 316 -23.58 -2.57 32.06
CA GLU A 316 -24.31 -1.51 32.80
C GLU A 316 -25.67 -1.18 32.17
N THR A 317 -25.81 -1.24 30.84
CA THR A 317 -27.12 -1.07 30.18
C THR A 317 -28.03 -2.29 30.34
N THR A 318 -27.49 -3.51 30.45
CA THR A 318 -28.29 -4.71 30.72
C THR A 318 -28.69 -4.88 32.18
N ASN A 319 -27.95 -4.30 33.14
CA ASN A 319 -28.31 -4.34 34.57
C ASN A 319 -29.37 -3.30 34.98
N ASN A 320 -29.57 -2.22 34.23
CA ASN A 320 -30.63 -1.23 34.52
C ASN A 320 -32.03 -1.62 34.03
N ASN A 321 -32.20 -2.82 33.46
CA ASN A 321 -33.49 -3.31 32.92
C ASN A 321 -33.90 -4.71 33.39
N ARG A 322 -33.33 -5.21 34.49
CA ARG A 322 -33.73 -6.50 35.08
C ARG A 322 -34.21 -6.33 36.51
N ASP A 323 -35.48 -5.96 36.64
CA ASP A 323 -36.25 -6.37 37.81
C ASP A 323 -36.29 -7.91 37.86
N ASN A 324 -35.86 -8.45 39.00
CA ASN A 324 -36.11 -9.80 39.52
C ASN A 324 -35.93 -11.00 38.57
N PHE A 325 -34.69 -11.48 38.43
CA PHE A 325 -34.45 -12.92 38.29
C PHE A 325 -33.23 -13.35 39.11
N ASN A 326 -33.46 -14.11 40.19
CA ASN A 326 -32.41 -14.79 40.94
C ASN A 326 -31.87 -15.95 40.09
N VAL A 327 -30.67 -15.78 39.53
CA VAL A 327 -29.94 -16.87 38.87
C VAL A 327 -28.94 -17.43 39.87
N ILE A 328 -29.16 -18.68 40.29
CA ILE A 328 -28.20 -19.45 41.10
C ILE A 328 -27.15 -20.03 40.15
N GLU A 329 -25.89 -19.65 40.32
CA GLU A 329 -24.74 -20.20 39.58
C GLU A 329 -24.45 -21.64 40.06
N ILE A 330 -24.63 -22.63 39.17
CA ILE A 330 -24.13 -23.99 39.40
C ILE A 330 -22.88 -24.16 38.54
N LYS A 331 -21.72 -24.33 39.18
CA LYS A 331 -20.47 -24.73 38.50
C LYS A 331 -20.57 -26.19 38.05
N PRO A 332 -20.29 -26.54 36.79
CA PRO A 332 -20.10 -27.93 36.42
C PRO A 332 -18.65 -28.35 36.68
N GLU A 333 -18.49 -29.35 37.54
CA GLU A 333 -17.31 -30.21 37.58
C GLU A 333 -17.33 -31.16 36.36
N ASP A 334 -16.19 -31.20 35.69
CA ASP A 334 -15.69 -32.25 34.79
C ASP A 334 -16.39 -32.59 33.45
N ASN A 335 -15.56 -32.52 32.42
CA ASN A 335 -15.55 -33.24 31.14
C ASN A 335 -16.80 -34.06 30.75
N THR A 336 -17.51 -33.62 29.70
CA THR A 336 -17.75 -34.41 28.47
C THR A 336 -18.38 -33.53 27.38
N LYS A 337 -18.09 -33.90 26.12
CA LYS A 337 -18.58 -33.27 24.89
C LYS A 337 -20.08 -33.48 24.69
N ASP A 338 -20.64 -32.58 23.88
CA ASP A 338 -21.86 -32.68 23.08
C ASP A 338 -23.13 -31.97 23.60
N ASP A 339 -23.67 -31.15 22.69
CA ASP A 339 -25.04 -30.65 22.55
C ASP A 339 -25.67 -29.73 23.60
N VAL A 340 -25.48 -28.42 23.43
CA VAL A 340 -26.38 -27.41 24.02
C VAL A 340 -27.65 -27.34 23.16
N LYS A 341 -28.70 -28.05 23.60
CA LYS A 341 -30.09 -27.81 23.20
C LYS A 341 -30.63 -26.63 24.01
N TYR A 342 -30.99 -25.53 23.33
CA TYR A 342 -31.82 -24.50 23.94
C TYR A 342 -33.26 -25.02 24.05
N ILE A 343 -33.79 -25.09 25.27
CA ILE A 343 -35.21 -25.30 25.53
C ILE A 343 -35.78 -23.92 25.86
N GLU A 344 -36.53 -23.33 24.93
CA GLU A 344 -37.41 -22.20 25.23
C GLU A 344 -38.59 -22.71 26.07
N ILE A 345 -38.68 -22.25 27.32
CA ILE A 345 -39.87 -22.45 28.14
C ILE A 345 -40.75 -21.22 27.94
N ASN A 346 -41.84 -21.38 27.20
CA ASN A 346 -42.84 -20.34 26.98
C ASN A 346 -43.74 -20.24 28.22
N PRO A 347 -43.89 -19.09 28.89
CA PRO A 347 -44.58 -18.99 30.18
C PRO A 347 -46.09 -18.72 30.07
N ASP A 348 -46.77 -19.20 29.04
CA ASP A 348 -48.22 -19.06 28.87
C ASP A 348 -48.88 -20.42 28.63
N ASP A 349 -48.96 -21.24 29.68
CA ASP A 349 -50.02 -22.25 29.78
C ASP A 349 -50.29 -22.59 31.25
N ASN A 350 -50.96 -21.67 31.94
CA ASN A 350 -51.65 -21.95 33.20
C ASN A 350 -52.93 -21.11 33.24
N ASN A 351 -53.92 -21.55 32.48
CA ASN A 351 -55.33 -21.21 32.69
C ASN A 351 -56.24 -22.30 32.08
N LYS A 352 -56.38 -23.43 32.79
CA LYS A 352 -57.66 -24.06 33.13
C LYS A 352 -57.50 -25.33 33.97
#